data_AF-A0A1V5YG92-F1
#
_entry.id   AF-A0A1V5YG92-F1
#
_cell.length_a   1.000
_cell.length_b   1.000
_cell.length_c   1.000
_cell.angle_alpha   90.00
_cell.angle_beta   90.00
_cell.angle_gamma   90.00
#
_symmetry.space_group_name_H-M   'P 1'
#
loop_
_entity.id
_entity.type
_entity.pdbx_description
1 polymer ?
#
loop_
_entity_poly.entity_id
_entity_poly.type
_entity_poly.pdbx_seq_one_letter_code
_entity_poly.pdbx_strand_id
1 'polypeptide(L)'
;MNSAAEINLSKEAVSAKSSVYRFSVVIEKDKDGYIAFTPELQGCYSQGDTYEEAIENIRDAIFLHVQDRLDSGEEVPQSESISLTSLEVAV
;
A
#
# COMPACT_ATOMS: atom_id res chain seq x y z
N MET A 1 21.75 -40.26 -19.70
CA MET A 1 20.39 -40.75 -19.40
C MET A 1 20.04 -40.26 -18.01
N ASN A 2 19.06 -39.34 -17.96
CA ASN A 2 18.61 -38.62 -16.78
C ASN A 2 17.93 -39.55 -15.76
N SER A 3 17.97 -39.20 -14.48
CA SER A 3 16.71 -38.95 -13.76
C SER A 3 16.98 -38.05 -12.55
N ALA A 4 16.32 -36.90 -12.58
CA ALA A 4 16.43 -35.83 -11.62
C ALA A 4 15.72 -36.18 -10.31
N ALA A 5 16.36 -35.83 -9.20
CA ALA A 5 15.68 -35.60 -7.93
C ALA A 5 16.36 -34.41 -7.25
N GLU A 6 16.36 -33.26 -7.93
CA GLU A 6 16.53 -31.98 -7.26
C GLU A 6 15.26 -31.73 -6.46
N ILE A 7 15.34 -31.99 -5.16
CA ILE A 7 14.29 -31.70 -4.20
C ILE A 7 14.17 -30.17 -4.15
N ASN A 8 13.04 -29.67 -4.68
CA ASN A 8 12.63 -28.27 -4.71
C ASN A 8 12.56 -27.70 -3.28
N LEU A 9 13.69 -27.19 -2.80
CA LEU A 9 13.78 -26.38 -1.59
C LEU A 9 13.63 -24.90 -1.94
N SER A 10 12.53 -24.53 -2.61
CA SER A 10 12.34 -23.19 -3.20
C SER A 10 11.00 -22.51 -2.87
N LYS A 11 10.25 -22.96 -1.85
CA LYS A 11 8.96 -22.30 -1.51
C LYS A 11 8.71 -21.89 -0.06
N GLU A 12 9.61 -22.17 0.90
CA GLU A 12 9.36 -21.86 2.33
C GLU A 12 10.35 -20.87 2.97
N ALA A 13 10.94 -19.97 2.18
CA ALA A 13 11.74 -18.86 2.72
C ALA A 13 11.77 -17.66 1.77
N VAL A 14 10.66 -16.92 1.67
CA VAL A 14 10.75 -15.50 1.31
C VAL A 14 10.98 -14.76 2.63
N SER A 15 12.23 -14.75 3.14
CA SER A 15 13.29 -13.82 2.74
C SER A 15 12.95 -12.41 3.20
N ALA A 16 13.54 -12.01 4.34
CA ALA A 16 13.66 -10.63 4.79
C ALA A 16 14.47 -9.81 3.74
N LYS A 17 13.81 -9.52 2.62
CA LYS A 17 14.31 -8.78 1.46
C LYS A 17 13.74 -7.37 1.54
N SER A 18 14.57 -6.39 1.20
CA SER A 18 14.14 -5.00 0.97
C SER A 18 13.12 -4.98 -0.18
N SER A 19 11.84 -5.10 0.18
CA SER A 19 10.71 -5.06 -0.75
C SER A 19 10.24 -3.62 -0.85
N VAL A 20 10.38 -3.02 -2.02
CA VAL A 20 9.85 -1.68 -2.29
C VAL A 20 8.37 -1.84 -2.63
N TYR A 21 7.51 -1.33 -1.75
CA TYR A 21 6.06 -1.28 -1.99
C TYR A 21 5.67 0.04 -2.63
N ARG A 22 4.69 -0.01 -3.54
CA ARG A 22 4.12 1.17 -4.18
C ARG A 22 2.63 1.24 -3.87
N PHE A 23 2.18 2.40 -3.43
CA PHE A 23 0.79 2.68 -3.15
C PHE A 23 0.38 3.97 -3.85
N SER A 24 -0.86 4.00 -4.32
CA SER A 24 -1.50 5.22 -4.78
C SER A 24 -2.07 5.95 -3.58
N VAL A 25 -1.89 7.26 -3.56
CA VAL A 25 -2.41 8.12 -2.51
C VAL A 25 -3.34 9.14 -3.14
N VAL A 26 -4.57 9.18 -2.64
CA VAL A 26 -5.54 10.23 -2.94
C VAL A 26 -5.41 11.28 -1.86
N ILE A 27 -5.31 12.55 -2.27
CA ILE A 27 -5.24 13.69 -1.37
C ILE A 27 -6.35 14.64 -1.72
N GLU A 28 -7.16 14.97 -0.72
CA GLU A 28 -8.31 15.86 -0.84
C GLU A 28 -8.07 17.09 0.02
N LYS A 29 -8.41 18.27 -0.53
CA LYS A 29 -8.39 19.52 0.24
C LYS A 29 -9.67 19.59 1.07
N ASP A 30 -9.52 19.74 2.38
CA ASP A 30 -10.63 20.07 3.29
C ASP A 30 -10.56 21.55 3.73
N LYS A 31 -11.55 22.02 4.50
CA LYS A 31 -11.67 23.41 4.96
C LYS A 31 -10.41 23.92 5.66
N ASP A 32 -9.85 23.10 6.55
CA ASP A 32 -8.77 23.49 7.44
C ASP A 32 -7.44 22.79 7.15
N GLY A 33 -7.36 21.98 6.09
CA GLY A 33 -6.18 21.15 5.84
C GLY A 33 -6.30 20.25 4.61
N TYR A 34 -5.63 19.12 4.66
CA TYR A 34 -5.63 18.09 3.63
C TYR A 34 -5.85 16.73 4.28
N ILE A 35 -6.67 15.90 3.64
CA ILE A 35 -6.90 14.50 4.02
C ILE A 35 -6.24 13.63 2.97
N ALA A 36 -5.49 12.62 3.39
CA ALA A 36 -4.80 11.69 2.51
C ALA A 36 -5.19 10.25 2.86
N PHE A 37 -5.35 9.41 1.84
CA PHE A 37 -5.63 7.99 2.01
C PHE A 37 -5.12 7.15 0.83
N THR A 38 -4.88 5.87 1.08
CA THR A 38 -4.56 4.89 0.02
C THR A 38 -5.73 3.91 -0.17
N PRO A 39 -6.31 3.82 -1.37
CA PRO A 39 -7.39 2.86 -1.65
C PRO A 39 -7.01 1.39 -1.42
N GLU A 40 -5.73 1.04 -1.58
CA GLU A 40 -5.23 -0.32 -1.47
C GLU A 40 -5.16 -0.82 -0.02
N LEU A 41 -5.00 0.08 0.95
CA LEU A 41 -4.98 -0.26 2.38
C LEU A 41 -6.21 0.34 3.06
N GLN A 42 -7.30 -0.43 3.08
CA GLN A 42 -8.55 -0.02 3.71
C GLN A 42 -8.29 0.42 5.16
N GLY A 43 -8.75 1.62 5.51
CA GLY A 43 -8.56 2.19 6.85
C GLY A 43 -7.25 2.97 7.03
N CYS A 44 -6.37 3.03 6.02
CA CYS A 44 -5.17 3.84 6.07
C CYS A 44 -5.47 5.28 5.62
N TYR A 45 -5.75 6.13 6.61
CA TYR A 45 -6.02 7.56 6.44
C TYR A 45 -5.02 8.38 7.25
N SER A 46 -4.75 9.58 6.77
CA SER A 46 -3.96 10.57 7.47
C SER A 46 -4.40 11.99 7.08
N GLN A 47 -3.87 13.00 7.77
CA GLN A 47 -4.19 14.40 7.51
C GLN A 47 -2.98 15.30 7.77
N GLY A 48 -2.99 16.51 7.22
CA GLY A 48 -2.01 17.55 7.51
C GLY A 48 -2.58 18.94 7.24
N ASP A 49 -2.01 19.97 7.86
CA ASP A 49 -2.41 21.37 7.64
C ASP A 49 -1.98 21.82 6.23
N THR A 50 -0.87 21.24 5.74
CA THR A 50 -0.33 21.44 4.39
C THR A 50 -0.39 20.18 3.53
N TYR A 51 -0.26 20.36 2.21
CA TYR A 51 -0.24 19.23 1.27
C TYR A 51 0.96 18.32 1.52
N GLU A 52 2.12 18.92 1.76
CA GLU A 52 3.38 18.24 2.05
C GLU A 52 3.28 17.44 3.35
N GLU A 53 2.72 18.04 4.40
CA GLU A 53 2.51 17.36 5.68
C GLU A 53 1.55 16.16 5.53
N ALA A 54 0.46 16.30 4.78
CA ALA A 54 -0.44 15.17 4.53
C ALA A 54 0.26 14.02 3.78
N ILE A 55 1.19 14.32 2.88
CA ILE A 55 2.05 13.33 2.19
C ILE A 55 3.01 12.64 3.16
N GLU A 56 3.65 13.40 4.06
CA GLU A 56 4.56 12.84 5.05
C GLU A 56 3.80 11.93 6.01
N ASN A 57 2.67 12.41 6.54
CA ASN A 57 1.88 11.67 7.52
C ASN A 57 1.24 10.40 6.92
N ILE A 58 0.79 10.42 5.65
CA ILE A 58 0.26 9.20 5.01
C ILE A 58 1.36 8.20 4.67
N ARG A 59 2.59 8.67 4.36
CA ARG A 59 3.74 7.78 4.15
C ARG A 59 4.06 6.98 5.41
N ASP A 60 4.06 7.64 6.56
CA ASP A 60 4.29 7.00 7.85
C ASP A 60 3.15 6.03 8.21
N ALA A 61 1.90 6.42 7.97
CA ALA A 61 0.75 5.55 8.19
C ALA A 61 0.80 4.29 7.31
N ILE A 62 1.16 4.42 6.03
CA ILE A 62 1.36 3.28 5.11
C ILE A 62 2.49 2.39 5.61
N PHE A 63 3.62 2.97 6.01
CA PHE A 63 4.76 2.21 6.52
C PHE A 63 4.38 1.37 7.74
N LEU A 64 3.72 1.98 8.73
CA LEU A 64 3.26 1.27 9.93
C LEU A 64 2.25 0.17 9.60
N HIS A 65 1.31 0.44 8.69
CA HIS A 65 0.30 -0.54 8.29
C HIS A 65 0.92 -1.74 7.55
N VAL A 66 1.91 -1.49 6.68
CA VAL A 66 2.65 -2.56 6.00
C VAL A 66 3.47 -3.38 7.00
N GLN A 67 4.14 -2.73 7.94
CA GLN A 67 4.91 -3.43 8.96
C GLN A 67 4.03 -4.34 9.82
N ASP A 68 2.87 -3.86 10.27
CA ASP A 68 1.91 -4.64 11.06
C ASP A 68 1.39 -5.89 10.31
N ARG A 69 1.09 -5.74 9.01
CA ARG A 69 0.72 -6.87 8.15
C ARG A 69 1.84 -7.88 8.03
N LEU A 70 3.07 -7.43 7.79
CA LEU A 70 4.23 -8.30 7.68
C LEU A 70 4.49 -9.06 8.99
N ASP A 71 4.37 -8.39 10.13
CA ASP A 71 4.54 -8.99 11.46
C ASP A 71 3.44 -10.01 11.77
N SER A 72 2.23 -9.77 11.26
CA SER A 72 1.08 -10.68 11.39
C SER A 72 1.06 -11.80 10.33
N GLY A 73 2.01 -11.81 9.39
CA GLY A 73 2.05 -12.76 8.27
C GLY A 73 0.92 -12.58 7.26
N GLU A 74 0.30 -11.39 7.22
CA GLU A 74 -0.71 -11.04 6.24
C GLU A 74 -0.08 -10.59 4.91
N GLU A 75 -0.80 -10.79 3.81
CA GLU A 75 -0.39 -10.26 2.52
C GLU A 75 -0.52 -8.73 2.48
N VAL A 76 0.44 -8.09 1.81
CA VAL A 76 0.41 -6.66 1.52
C VAL A 76 -0.15 -6.47 0.10
N PRO A 77 -1.36 -5.92 -0.06
CA PRO A 77 -1.97 -5.78 -1.37
C PRO A 77 -1.15 -4.81 -2.23
N GLN A 78 -0.91 -5.20 -3.49
CA GLN A 78 -0.26 -4.36 -4.49
C GLN A 78 -1.12 -4.33 -5.74
N SER A 79 -1.55 -3.14 -6.15
CA SER A 79 -2.33 -2.96 -7.37
C SER A 79 -1.39 -2.69 -8.54
N GLU A 80 -1.54 -3.43 -9.64
CA GLU A 80 -0.74 -3.21 -10.86
C GLU A 80 -1.12 -1.90 -11.58
N SER A 81 -2.40 -1.49 -11.48
CA SER A 81 -2.88 -0.23 -12.04
C SER A 81 -4.11 0.28 -11.29
N ILE A 82 -4.19 1.60 -11.09
CA ILE A 82 -5.35 2.28 -10.50
C ILE A 82 -5.82 3.34 -11.48
N SER A 83 -7.12 3.38 -11.74
CA SER A 83 -7.78 4.40 -12.55
C SER A 83 -8.69 5.24 -11.66
N LEU A 84 -8.40 6.54 -11.57
CA LEU A 84 -9.29 7.52 -10.93
C LEU A 84 -10.24 8.08 -11.99
N THR A 85 -11.55 7.87 -11.83
CA THR A 85 -12.57 8.32 -12.78
C THR A 85 -13.70 9.04 -12.05
N SER A 86 -14.06 10.24 -12.53
CA SER A 86 -15.25 10.98 -12.08
C SER A 86 -16.44 10.68 -13.00
N LEU A 87 -17.61 10.41 -12.43
CA LEU A 87 -18.85 10.17 -13.17
C LEU A 87 -19.92 11.18 -12.74
N GLU A 88 -20.54 11.84 -13.71
CA GLU A 88 -21.72 12.67 -13.46
C GLU A 88 -22.97 11.78 -13.43
N VAL A 89 -23.81 11.96 -12.41
CA VAL A 89 -25.06 11.20 -12.23
C VAL A 89 -26.21 12.19 -12.06
N ALA A 90 -27.25 12.06 -12.90
CA ALA A 90 -28.51 12.79 -12.76
C ALA A 90 -29.55 11.91 -12.04
N VAL A 91 -30.33 12.52 -11.15
CA VAL A 91 -31.46 11.89 -10.44
C VAL A 91 -32.77 12.45 -10.96
#